data_AF-A0A4S8KC97-F1
#
_entry.id   AF-A0A4S8KC97-F1
#
_cell.length_a   1.000
_cell.length_b   1.000
_cell.length_c   1.000
_cell.angle_alpha   90.00
_cell.angle_beta   90.00
_cell.angle_gamma   90.00
#
_symmetry.space_group_name_H-M   'P 1'
#
loop_
_entity.id
_entity.type
_entity.pdbx_description
1 polymer ?
#
loop_
_entity_poly.entity_id
_entity_poly.type
_entity_poly.pdbx_seq_one_letter_code
_entity_poly.pdbx_strand_id
1 'polypeptide(L)'
;MAVEGQRDAKNAALIPSVRTLTDSKLGVDLFRGSASLELYRGSFLQVAAQRLQKRFIYCLSKEEEYMVIYRKLAFGNILIFILDCQGEEVNEAYVPFSVKLQDFQLFNDHIVVYERENGLPSITVYNLPPIGEPIGRLQNGRTVDFIDPVYSVDPEESQFSSTIVRYSYSSLRTPCSVYDYDMKTGISVLKKIETVLGGFDPSSYVTERKWAVASDGTQVPISIFYKKDLVKLDGLDPMLLYGYGSYEVCIDPSFKASRLSLVDRGFIFAIAHIRGGGEMGRQWYENGKLLKKKNTFTDFIACAEYLIENKYCSKEKLCINGRSAGGLLIGAVLNMRPDLFKVAVAGVPFVDVVTTMLDPSIPLTTSEWEEWGDPRKEEFYFYMKSYSPVDNIKAQHYPDILVTAGLNDPRVLYSEPAKFVAKLRELKTDDNILLFKCELGAGHFSKSGRFEKLEEDAFTYAFILNALNMIPLITS
;
A
#
# COMPACT_ATOMS: atom_id res chain seq x y z
N MET A 1 52.17 25.68 -42.46
CA MET A 1 53.15 25.16 -41.49
C MET A 1 52.37 24.35 -40.47
N ALA A 2 52.04 23.06 -40.66
CA ALA A 2 52.88 21.90 -41.01
C ALA A 2 54.16 21.92 -40.16
N VAL A 3 54.37 20.98 -39.23
CA VAL A 3 54.81 19.57 -39.40
C VAL A 3 54.34 18.80 -38.14
N GLU A 4 53.65 17.65 -38.11
CA GLU A 4 53.62 16.37 -38.85
C GLU A 4 54.72 15.33 -38.49
N GLY A 5 54.30 14.12 -38.11
CA GLY A 5 55.13 12.93 -37.85
C GLY A 5 54.36 11.89 -37.00
N GLN A 6 53.40 11.11 -37.55
CA GLN A 6 53.54 9.78 -38.22
C GLN A 6 54.33 8.75 -37.37
N ARG A 7 53.91 7.52 -37.04
CA ARG A 7 52.87 6.51 -37.43
C ARG A 7 52.67 5.58 -36.18
N ASP A 8 51.60 4.85 -35.96
CA ASP A 8 51.23 3.61 -36.68
C ASP A 8 49.77 3.21 -36.45
N ALA A 9 49.14 2.78 -37.54
CA ALA A 9 47.83 2.16 -37.59
C ALA A 9 47.98 0.64 -37.48
N LYS A 10 47.22 0.00 -36.57
CA LYS A 10 46.60 -1.33 -36.74
C LYS A 10 45.80 -1.73 -35.49
N ASN A 11 44.48 -1.84 -35.67
CA ASN A 11 43.45 -2.57 -34.92
C ASN A 11 42.22 -1.72 -34.61
N ALA A 12 41.52 -1.29 -35.66
CA ALA A 12 40.11 -0.96 -35.60
C ALA A 12 39.31 -2.24 -35.86
N ALA A 13 38.87 -2.91 -34.80
CA ALA A 13 37.83 -3.94 -34.90
C ALA A 13 36.46 -3.26 -34.74
N LEU A 14 35.63 -3.48 -35.74
CA LEU A 14 34.28 -2.96 -35.90
C LEU A 14 33.37 -3.28 -34.70
N ILE A 15 32.75 -2.26 -34.12
CA ILE A 15 31.50 -2.39 -33.34
C ILE A 15 30.35 -2.33 -34.36
N PRO A 16 29.53 -3.38 -34.55
CA PRO A 16 28.39 -3.30 -35.45
C PRO A 16 27.30 -2.40 -34.85
N SER A 17 26.70 -1.61 -35.73
CA SER A 17 25.58 -0.70 -35.46
C SER A 17 24.35 -1.43 -34.89
N VAL A 18 23.76 -0.83 -33.85
CA VAL A 18 22.46 -1.22 -33.28
C VAL A 18 21.39 -0.99 -34.35
N ARG A 19 20.82 -2.08 -34.90
CA ARG A 19 19.62 -2.02 -35.73
C ARG A 19 18.38 -2.01 -34.82
N THR A 20 17.68 -0.89 -34.80
CA THR A 20 16.32 -0.77 -34.26
C THR A 20 15.38 -1.62 -35.10
N LEU A 21 14.76 -2.64 -34.51
CA LEU A 21 13.66 -3.39 -35.15
C LEU A 21 12.39 -2.53 -35.09
N THR A 22 11.87 -2.14 -36.25
CA THR A 22 10.64 -1.36 -36.41
C THR A 22 9.38 -2.24 -36.44
N ASP A 23 8.28 -1.66 -35.96
CA ASP A 23 6.92 -2.17 -35.64
C ASP A 23 6.14 -3.07 -36.63
N SER A 24 6.71 -3.56 -37.74
CA SER A 24 5.92 -4.26 -38.77
C SER A 24 6.00 -5.78 -38.78
N LYS A 25 6.67 -6.42 -37.82
CA LYS A 25 6.84 -7.90 -37.77
C LYS A 25 6.31 -8.61 -36.51
N LEU A 26 5.67 -7.90 -35.59
CA LEU A 26 5.04 -8.46 -34.38
C LEU A 26 3.52 -8.60 -34.55
N GLY A 27 3.09 -9.09 -35.71
CA GLY A 27 1.70 -9.38 -36.02
C GLY A 27 1.42 -10.87 -35.86
N VAL A 28 0.71 -11.22 -34.79
CA VAL A 28 -0.29 -12.30 -34.71
C VAL A 28 0.05 -13.62 -35.41
N ASP A 29 0.55 -14.60 -34.65
CA ASP A 29 0.26 -16.04 -34.86
C ASP A 29 0.76 -16.88 -33.66
N LEU A 30 0.17 -16.64 -32.47
CA LEU A 30 0.45 -17.43 -31.26
C LEU A 30 -0.66 -18.44 -30.92
N PHE A 31 -1.57 -18.71 -31.85
CA PHE A 31 -2.56 -19.77 -31.69
C PHE A 31 -2.67 -20.56 -32.99
N ARG A 32 -1.99 -21.72 -33.01
CA ARG A 32 -1.92 -22.75 -34.07
C ARG A 32 -0.80 -22.54 -35.10
N GLY A 33 0.20 -23.41 -35.03
CA GLY A 33 1.15 -23.64 -36.12
C GLY A 33 2.60 -23.52 -35.68
N SER A 34 3.34 -24.62 -35.83
CA SER A 34 4.78 -24.76 -35.61
C SER A 34 5.60 -23.61 -36.20
N ALA A 35 6.37 -22.91 -35.36
CA ALA A 35 7.46 -22.05 -35.77
C ALA A 35 8.62 -22.18 -34.78
N SER A 36 9.72 -22.79 -35.23
CA SER A 36 10.98 -22.94 -34.50
C SER A 36 11.73 -21.62 -34.44
N LEU A 37 12.08 -21.14 -33.23
CA LEU A 37 12.96 -19.99 -33.02
C LEU A 37 14.39 -20.50 -32.71
N GLU A 38 15.34 -20.27 -33.60
CA GLU A 38 16.77 -20.51 -33.31
C GLU A 38 17.37 -19.28 -32.60
N LEU A 39 17.92 -19.46 -31.40
CA LEU A 39 18.66 -18.43 -30.65
C LEU A 39 20.14 -18.83 -30.53
N TYR A 40 21.03 -17.92 -30.97
CA TYR A 40 22.49 -18.08 -30.92
C TYR A 40 23.09 -17.43 -29.65
N ARG A 41 24.11 -18.08 -29.09
CA ARG A 41 24.93 -17.67 -27.93
C ARG A 41 25.56 -16.28 -28.07
N GLY A 42 25.36 -15.43 -27.06
CA GLY A 42 26.26 -14.30 -26.79
C GLY A 42 25.65 -13.16 -25.97
N SER A 43 26.32 -12.85 -24.85
CA SER A 43 26.27 -11.61 -24.04
C SER A 43 24.93 -11.22 -23.41
N PHE A 44 24.95 -11.02 -22.08
CA PHE A 44 23.82 -10.56 -21.26
C PHE A 44 22.95 -9.47 -21.91
N LEU A 45 21.65 -9.65 -21.79
CA LEU A 45 20.72 -8.54 -21.59
C LEU A 45 19.75 -8.97 -20.48
N GLN A 46 19.85 -8.34 -19.31
CA GLN A 46 18.67 -8.18 -18.47
C GLN A 46 17.74 -7.25 -19.24
N VAL A 47 16.91 -7.82 -20.12
CA VAL A 47 15.87 -7.03 -20.77
C VAL A 47 14.82 -6.79 -19.70
N ALA A 48 14.86 -5.63 -19.06
CA ALA A 48 13.66 -5.01 -18.52
C ALA A 48 12.73 -4.75 -19.72
N ALA A 49 11.91 -5.73 -20.09
CA ALA A 49 11.14 -5.69 -21.32
C ALA A 49 9.89 -4.83 -21.16
N GLN A 50 9.84 -3.86 -22.05
CA GLN A 50 8.84 -2.83 -22.22
C GLN A 50 7.46 -3.43 -22.53
N ARG A 51 6.45 -2.75 -21.96
CA ARG A 51 4.99 -2.90 -22.05
C ARG A 51 4.44 -3.29 -23.44
N LEU A 52 4.61 -4.54 -23.87
CA LEU A 52 3.88 -5.10 -25.01
C LEU A 52 2.50 -5.57 -24.54
N GLN A 53 1.47 -4.83 -24.95
CA GLN A 53 0.04 -5.09 -24.72
C GLN A 53 -0.38 -5.47 -23.29
N LYS A 54 -0.32 -4.51 -22.36
CA LYS A 54 -1.08 -4.44 -21.08
C LYS A 54 -1.13 -5.69 -20.14
N ARG A 55 -0.48 -6.84 -20.42
CA ARG A 55 -0.78 -8.11 -19.73
C ARG A 55 0.40 -9.03 -19.39
N PHE A 56 1.61 -8.83 -19.89
CA PHE A 56 2.72 -9.78 -19.68
C PHE A 56 4.02 -9.07 -19.30
N ILE A 57 4.76 -9.64 -18.36
CA ILE A 57 6.12 -9.25 -17.96
C ILE A 57 6.95 -10.55 -17.88
N TYR A 58 8.23 -10.47 -18.26
CA TYR A 58 9.09 -11.63 -18.50
C TYR A 58 10.34 -11.55 -17.62
N CYS A 59 10.81 -12.69 -17.08
CA CYS A 59 12.10 -12.84 -16.42
C CYS A 59 12.89 -13.95 -17.14
N LEU A 60 14.11 -13.65 -17.58
CA LEU A 60 15.00 -14.58 -18.28
C LEU A 60 16.09 -15.05 -17.31
N SER A 61 16.19 -16.37 -17.11
CA SER A 61 17.33 -16.99 -16.44
C SER A 61 18.49 -17.19 -17.43
N LYS A 62 19.72 -17.11 -16.93
CA LYS A 62 20.98 -17.08 -17.69
C LYS A 62 21.39 -18.45 -18.27
N GLU A 63 20.80 -19.54 -17.80
CA GLU A 63 21.07 -20.89 -18.32
C GLU A 63 19.99 -21.24 -19.34
N GLU A 64 20.39 -21.10 -20.62
CA GLU A 64 19.65 -21.06 -21.89
C GLU A 64 18.58 -22.16 -22.17
N GLU A 65 17.73 -22.54 -21.22
CA GLU A 65 16.69 -23.56 -21.45
C GLU A 65 15.26 -23.13 -21.08
N TYR A 66 15.06 -22.16 -20.16
CA TYR A 66 13.70 -21.75 -19.75
C TYR A 66 13.51 -20.23 -19.58
N MET A 67 12.32 -19.74 -19.93
CA MET A 67 11.83 -18.38 -19.73
C MET A 67 10.67 -18.39 -18.72
N VAL A 68 10.79 -17.65 -17.61
CA VAL A 68 9.66 -17.45 -16.69
C VAL A 68 8.88 -16.23 -17.15
N ILE A 69 7.70 -16.47 -17.73
CA ILE A 69 6.76 -15.41 -18.06
C ILE A 69 5.77 -15.32 -16.93
N TYR A 70 5.38 -14.12 -16.53
CA TYR A 70 4.18 -14.01 -15.73
C TYR A 70 3.14 -13.14 -16.42
N ARG A 71 1.90 -13.59 -16.31
CA ARG A 71 0.74 -12.85 -16.75
C ARG A 71 0.08 -12.24 -15.54
N LYS A 72 -0.07 -10.92 -15.55
CA LYS A 72 -0.99 -10.27 -14.62
C LYS A 72 -2.41 -10.54 -15.12
N LEU A 73 -3.15 -11.36 -14.39
CA LEU A 73 -4.53 -11.70 -14.70
C LEU A 73 -5.46 -10.53 -14.37
N ALA A 74 -6.71 -10.66 -14.81
CA ALA A 74 -7.78 -9.87 -14.23
C ALA A 74 -7.74 -10.05 -12.70
N PHE A 75 -8.06 -8.98 -11.99
CA PHE A 75 -8.06 -8.96 -10.53
C PHE A 75 -6.68 -9.09 -9.86
N GLY A 76 -5.60 -8.61 -10.51
CA GLY A 76 -4.33 -8.37 -9.82
C GLY A 76 -3.50 -9.62 -9.49
N ASN A 77 -4.08 -10.81 -9.66
CA ASN A 77 -3.38 -12.08 -9.51
C ASN A 77 -2.30 -12.23 -10.60
N ILE A 78 -1.20 -12.84 -10.23
CA ILE A 78 -0.11 -13.18 -11.14
C ILE A 78 -0.22 -14.68 -11.44
N LEU A 79 -0.14 -15.04 -12.72
CA LEU A 79 -0.01 -16.42 -13.17
C LEU A 79 1.43 -16.57 -13.67
N ILE A 80 2.17 -17.52 -13.11
CA ILE A 80 3.55 -17.78 -13.50
C ILE A 80 3.56 -18.93 -14.52
N PHE A 81 4.09 -18.64 -15.69
CA PHE A 81 4.37 -19.58 -16.77
C PHE A 81 5.86 -19.81 -16.82
N ILE A 82 6.26 -21.05 -17.07
CA ILE A 82 7.65 -21.36 -17.33
C ILE A 82 7.69 -22.04 -18.69
N LEU A 83 8.24 -21.33 -19.67
CA LEU A 83 8.40 -21.78 -21.05
C LEU A 83 9.79 -22.37 -21.23
N ASP A 84 9.93 -23.32 -22.14
CA ASP A 84 11.23 -23.69 -22.72
C ASP A 84 11.67 -22.61 -23.72
N CYS A 85 12.97 -22.44 -23.94
CA CYS A 85 13.55 -21.55 -24.95
C CYS A 85 13.07 -21.82 -26.39
N GLN A 86 12.47 -22.97 -26.69
CA GLN A 86 11.79 -23.23 -27.97
C GLN A 86 10.39 -22.60 -28.08
N GLY A 87 9.89 -21.95 -27.03
CA GLY A 87 8.57 -21.30 -27.03
C GLY A 87 7.39 -22.25 -26.90
N GLU A 88 7.63 -23.54 -26.68
CA GLU A 88 6.58 -24.49 -26.32
C GLU A 88 6.14 -24.25 -24.86
N GLU A 89 4.83 -24.17 -24.66
CA GLU A 89 4.21 -24.00 -23.35
C GLU A 89 4.37 -25.30 -22.56
N VAL A 90 5.39 -25.35 -21.70
CA VAL A 90 5.73 -26.61 -21.03
C VAL A 90 4.79 -26.89 -19.87
N ASN A 91 4.38 -25.88 -19.07
CA ASN A 91 3.43 -26.06 -17.96
C ASN A 91 2.86 -24.73 -17.39
N GLU A 92 1.62 -24.79 -16.89
CA GLU A 92 1.02 -23.75 -16.04
C GLU A 92 1.31 -24.03 -14.55
N ALA A 93 2.11 -23.17 -13.91
CA ALA A 93 2.23 -23.15 -12.45
C ALA A 93 1.10 -22.28 -11.87
N TYR A 94 0.00 -22.96 -11.51
CA TYR A 94 -1.17 -22.31 -10.95
C TYR A 94 -1.02 -22.11 -9.43
N VAL A 95 -1.00 -20.85 -8.99
CA VAL A 95 -1.23 -20.48 -7.58
C VAL A 95 -2.76 -20.40 -7.38
N PRO A 96 -3.34 -21.04 -6.34
CA PRO A 96 -4.79 -21.05 -6.11
C PRO A 96 -5.44 -19.66 -6.12
N PHE A 97 -6.61 -19.51 -6.78
CA PHE A 97 -7.39 -18.27 -6.80
C PHE A 97 -7.74 -17.69 -5.41
N SER A 98 -7.66 -18.48 -4.33
CA SER A 98 -7.91 -18.03 -2.95
C SER A 98 -6.78 -17.17 -2.38
N VAL A 99 -5.61 -17.13 -3.03
CA VAL A 99 -4.41 -16.43 -2.57
C VAL A 99 -4.03 -15.36 -3.60
N LYS A 100 -3.83 -14.11 -3.17
CA LYS A 100 -3.33 -13.04 -4.04
C LYS A 100 -1.82 -13.16 -4.15
N LEU A 101 -1.32 -13.43 -5.35
CA LEU A 101 0.12 -13.32 -5.63
C LEU A 101 0.51 -11.84 -5.79
N GLN A 102 1.37 -11.35 -4.89
CA GLN A 102 1.87 -9.97 -4.88
C GLN A 102 3.14 -9.82 -5.71
N ASP A 103 4.10 -10.74 -5.55
CA ASP A 103 5.39 -10.72 -6.22
C ASP A 103 6.04 -12.11 -6.20
N PHE A 104 7.16 -12.29 -6.91
CA PHE A 104 7.99 -13.48 -6.80
C PHE A 104 9.46 -13.17 -7.10
N GLN A 105 10.37 -14.00 -6.58
CA GLN A 105 11.79 -13.97 -6.91
C GLN A 105 12.23 -15.35 -7.40
N LEU A 106 13.04 -15.37 -8.45
CA LEU A 106 13.57 -16.59 -9.05
C LEU A 106 15.02 -16.80 -8.61
N PHE A 107 15.40 -18.04 -8.39
CA PHE A 107 16.74 -18.51 -8.08
C PHE A 107 17.09 -19.72 -8.95
N ASN A 108 18.34 -20.18 -8.90
CA ASN A 108 18.79 -21.36 -9.67
C ASN A 108 17.91 -22.60 -9.45
N ASP A 109 17.60 -22.90 -8.19
CA ASP A 109 16.94 -24.13 -7.74
C ASP A 109 15.64 -23.86 -6.97
N HIS A 110 15.21 -22.60 -6.86
CA HIS A 110 14.03 -22.20 -6.09
C HIS A 110 13.23 -21.10 -6.78
N ILE A 111 11.94 -21.04 -6.46
CA ILE A 111 11.10 -19.88 -6.67
C ILE A 111 10.48 -19.46 -5.33
N VAL A 112 10.63 -18.18 -5.00
CA VAL A 112 10.06 -17.57 -3.79
C VAL A 112 8.86 -16.73 -4.20
N VAL A 113 7.74 -16.98 -3.57
CA VAL A 113 6.44 -16.42 -3.94
C VAL A 113 5.93 -15.58 -2.76
N TYR A 114 5.61 -14.31 -3.03
CA TYR A 114 5.06 -13.38 -2.04
C TYR A 114 3.56 -13.32 -2.22
N GLU A 115 2.86 -13.94 -1.28
CA GLU A 115 1.43 -14.18 -1.34
C GLU A 115 0.71 -13.31 -0.32
N ARG A 116 -0.60 -13.16 -0.49
CA ARG A 116 -1.48 -12.59 0.52
C ARG A 116 -2.74 -13.42 0.63
N GLU A 117 -2.99 -13.86 1.84
CA GLU A 117 -4.17 -14.63 2.18
C GLU A 117 -4.78 -14.07 3.46
N ASN A 118 -6.12 -13.98 3.49
CA ASN A 118 -6.86 -13.49 4.64
C ASN A 118 -6.23 -12.21 5.22
N GLY A 119 -5.89 -11.21 4.40
CA GLY A 119 -5.37 -9.92 4.87
C GLY A 119 -3.88 -9.85 5.18
N LEU A 120 -3.15 -10.97 5.29
CA LEU A 120 -1.74 -10.98 5.68
C LEU A 120 -0.83 -11.41 4.53
N PRO A 121 0.33 -10.75 4.37
CA PRO A 121 1.34 -11.22 3.44
C PRO A 121 2.01 -12.52 3.95
N SER A 122 2.49 -13.35 3.04
CA SER A 122 3.26 -14.56 3.33
C SER A 122 4.37 -14.75 2.29
N ILE A 123 5.41 -15.48 2.69
CA ILE A 123 6.50 -15.87 1.79
C ILE A 123 6.48 -17.39 1.71
N THR A 124 6.33 -17.93 0.51
CA THR A 124 6.34 -19.38 0.26
C THR A 124 7.47 -19.72 -0.70
N VAL A 125 8.36 -20.62 -0.28
CA VAL A 125 9.52 -21.07 -1.06
C VAL A 125 9.22 -22.42 -1.68
N TYR A 126 9.36 -22.54 -2.99
CA TYR A 126 9.21 -23.79 -3.72
C TYR A 126 10.54 -24.19 -4.35
N ASN A 127 10.83 -25.49 -4.32
CA ASN A 127 11.96 -26.05 -5.05
C ASN A 127 11.59 -26.17 -6.53
N LEU A 128 12.54 -25.81 -7.39
CA LEU A 128 12.46 -26.13 -8.81
C LEU A 128 13.07 -27.52 -9.05
N PRO A 129 12.56 -28.28 -10.02
CA PRO A 129 13.17 -29.55 -10.41
C PRO A 129 14.56 -29.33 -11.02
N PRO A 130 15.38 -30.39 -11.13
CA PRO A 130 16.66 -30.33 -11.84
C PRO A 130 16.52 -29.79 -13.27
N ILE A 131 17.59 -29.20 -13.78
CA ILE A 131 17.69 -28.72 -15.16
C ILE A 131 17.37 -29.87 -16.13
N GLY A 132 16.50 -29.61 -17.10
CA GLY A 132 16.02 -30.59 -18.09
C GLY A 132 14.78 -31.38 -17.66
N GLU A 133 14.30 -31.25 -16.42
CA GLU A 133 13.03 -31.85 -16.00
C GLU A 133 11.86 -30.84 -16.14
N PRO A 134 10.66 -31.32 -16.52
CA PRO A 134 9.51 -30.44 -16.70
C PRO A 134 9.09 -29.83 -15.36
N ILE A 135 8.98 -28.50 -15.33
CA ILE A 135 8.49 -27.79 -14.15
C ILE A 135 6.97 -27.93 -14.10
N GLY A 136 6.49 -28.96 -13.39
CA GLY A 136 5.06 -29.17 -13.16
C GLY A 136 4.42 -28.07 -12.30
N ARG A 137 3.28 -28.37 -11.67
CA ARG A 137 2.69 -27.45 -10.68
C ARG A 137 3.61 -27.29 -9.47
N LEU A 138 3.77 -26.05 -8.99
CA LEU A 138 4.42 -25.78 -7.72
C LEU A 138 3.67 -26.52 -6.61
N GLN A 139 4.37 -27.44 -5.95
CA GLN A 139 3.83 -28.28 -4.88
C GLN A 139 4.82 -28.30 -3.72
N ASN A 140 4.30 -28.57 -2.51
CA ASN A 140 5.11 -28.72 -1.30
C ASN A 140 5.97 -27.49 -0.96
N GLY A 141 5.44 -26.28 -1.20
CA GLY A 141 6.09 -25.04 -0.79
C GLY A 141 6.26 -24.95 0.71
N ARG A 142 7.38 -24.39 1.16
CA ARG A 142 7.66 -24.10 2.57
C ARG A 142 7.35 -22.63 2.85
N THR A 143 6.35 -22.38 3.68
CA THR A 143 6.03 -21.03 4.14
C THR A 143 7.01 -20.60 5.24
N VAL A 144 7.42 -19.34 5.20
CA VAL A 144 8.23 -18.71 6.26
C VAL A 144 7.32 -18.37 7.43
N ASP A 145 7.67 -18.84 8.63
CA ASP A 145 6.93 -18.56 9.86
C ASP A 145 7.29 -17.18 10.44
N PHE A 146 6.27 -16.47 10.93
CA PHE A 146 6.43 -15.15 11.55
C PHE A 146 5.89 -15.15 12.99
N ILE A 147 6.54 -14.36 13.85
CA ILE A 147 6.27 -14.38 15.30
C ILE A 147 5.02 -13.60 15.72
N ASP A 148 4.60 -12.61 14.92
CA ASP A 148 3.49 -11.73 15.25
C ASP A 148 2.20 -12.17 14.55
N PRO A 149 1.01 -11.98 15.16
CA PRO A 149 -0.27 -12.34 14.54
C PRO A 149 -0.68 -11.39 13.40
N VAL A 150 -0.06 -10.21 13.35
CA VAL A 150 -0.24 -9.19 12.31
C VAL A 150 1.12 -8.58 12.01
N TYR A 151 1.52 -8.57 10.74
CA TYR A 151 2.86 -8.15 10.33
C TYR A 151 2.85 -7.65 8.87
N SER A 152 3.99 -7.08 8.46
CA SER A 152 4.33 -6.75 7.09
C SER A 152 5.59 -7.54 6.70
N VAL A 153 5.63 -7.99 5.46
CA VAL A 153 6.86 -8.50 4.84
C VAL A 153 6.99 -7.96 3.44
N ASP A 154 8.21 -7.60 3.09
CA ASP A 154 8.53 -7.06 1.77
C ASP A 154 9.77 -7.77 1.21
N PRO A 155 9.79 -8.03 -0.12
CA PRO A 155 10.96 -8.56 -0.79
C PRO A 155 12.16 -7.61 -0.67
N GLU A 156 13.34 -8.19 -0.46
CA GLU A 156 14.62 -7.48 -0.57
C GLU A 156 15.41 -8.04 -1.74
N GLU A 157 16.39 -7.27 -2.23
CA GLU A 157 17.26 -7.72 -3.31
C GLU A 157 18.07 -8.94 -2.90
N SER A 158 18.00 -9.99 -3.72
CA SER A 158 18.73 -11.25 -3.55
C SER A 158 19.46 -11.62 -4.83
N GLN A 159 20.59 -12.33 -4.73
CA GLN A 159 21.32 -12.80 -5.90
C GLN A 159 20.67 -14.07 -6.46
N PHE A 160 20.45 -14.13 -7.77
CA PHE A 160 19.84 -15.27 -8.46
C PHE A 160 20.53 -16.61 -8.15
N SER A 161 21.86 -16.63 -8.07
CA SER A 161 22.64 -17.85 -7.79
C SER A 161 22.72 -18.22 -6.30
N SER A 162 22.03 -17.46 -5.43
CA SER A 162 22.03 -17.67 -3.99
C SER A 162 21.04 -18.76 -3.59
N THR A 163 21.33 -19.43 -2.47
CA THR A 163 20.35 -20.26 -1.75
C THR A 163 19.68 -19.50 -0.61
N ILE A 164 20.07 -18.24 -0.43
CA ILE A 164 19.55 -17.30 0.56
C ILE A 164 18.65 -16.31 -0.14
N VAL A 165 17.38 -16.24 0.29
CA VAL A 165 16.49 -15.12 -0.01
C VAL A 165 16.49 -14.14 1.15
N ARG A 166 16.57 -12.85 0.83
CA ARG A 166 16.47 -11.77 1.81
C ARG A 166 15.06 -11.18 1.80
N TYR A 167 14.54 -10.89 2.97
CA TYR A 167 13.29 -10.16 3.14
C TYR A 167 13.38 -9.19 4.31
N SER A 168 12.55 -8.15 4.28
CA SER A 168 12.30 -7.31 5.45
C SER A 168 11.00 -7.74 6.14
N TYR A 169 10.99 -7.64 7.47
CA TYR A 169 9.90 -8.00 8.33
C TYR A 169 9.67 -6.89 9.35
N SER A 170 8.41 -6.56 9.61
CA SER A 170 8.03 -5.66 10.68
C SER A 170 6.64 -6.00 11.20
N SER A 171 6.32 -5.57 12.41
CA SER A 171 4.96 -5.57 12.92
C SER A 171 4.69 -4.28 13.69
N LEU A 172 3.47 -4.07 14.19
CA LEU A 172 3.17 -2.91 15.04
C LEU A 172 4.05 -2.85 16.31
N ARG A 173 4.58 -4.00 16.77
CA ARG A 173 5.48 -4.09 17.93
C ARG A 173 6.91 -4.53 17.61
N THR A 174 7.23 -4.86 16.35
CA THR A 174 8.57 -5.34 15.95
C THR A 174 9.18 -4.37 14.93
N PRO A 175 10.28 -3.65 15.30
CA PRO A 175 10.98 -2.74 14.40
C PRO A 175 11.39 -3.40 13.09
N CYS A 176 11.55 -2.60 12.04
CA CYS A 176 11.94 -3.11 10.72
C CYS A 176 13.24 -3.92 10.85
N SER A 177 13.17 -5.17 10.38
CA SER A 177 14.18 -6.18 10.56
C SER A 177 14.46 -6.86 9.23
N VAL A 178 15.73 -7.04 8.89
CA VAL A 178 16.18 -7.72 7.67
C VAL A 178 16.64 -9.12 8.03
N TYR A 179 16.10 -10.12 7.34
CA TYR A 179 16.44 -11.53 7.54
C TYR A 179 17.03 -12.14 6.27
N ASP A 180 18.03 -13.00 6.46
CA ASP A 180 18.48 -13.95 5.45
C ASP A 180 17.79 -15.29 5.72
N TYR A 181 17.06 -15.81 4.75
CA TYR A 181 16.40 -17.13 4.83
C TYR A 181 17.10 -18.12 3.92
N ASP A 182 17.66 -19.16 4.52
CA ASP A 182 18.22 -20.29 3.78
C ASP A 182 17.08 -21.16 3.25
N MET A 183 16.90 -21.14 1.93
CA MET A 183 15.81 -21.85 1.26
C MET A 183 15.94 -23.37 1.36
N LYS A 184 17.16 -23.90 1.57
CA LYS A 184 17.41 -25.34 1.73
C LYS A 184 17.07 -25.80 3.14
N THR A 185 17.60 -25.10 4.14
CA THR A 185 17.42 -25.51 5.55
C THR A 185 16.11 -25.00 6.14
N GLY A 186 15.55 -23.93 5.60
CA GLY A 186 14.34 -23.27 6.10
C GLY A 186 14.60 -22.36 7.31
N ILE A 187 15.85 -21.92 7.53
CA ILE A 187 16.25 -21.16 8.71
C ILE A 187 16.37 -19.67 8.36
N SER A 188 15.68 -18.81 9.12
CA SER A 188 15.86 -17.35 9.09
C SER A 188 16.95 -16.89 10.06
N VAL A 189 17.85 -16.04 9.59
CA VAL A 189 18.90 -15.39 10.39
C VAL A 189 18.71 -13.88 10.34
N LEU A 190 18.53 -13.25 11.49
CA LEU A 190 18.44 -11.80 11.61
C LEU A 190 19.77 -11.14 11.24
N LYS A 191 19.75 -10.19 10.31
CA LYS A 191 20.94 -9.46 9.82
C LYS A 191 21.00 -8.03 10.35
N LYS A 192 19.84 -7.38 10.43
CA LYS A 192 19.70 -6.01 10.90
C LYS A 192 18.35 -5.86 11.57
N ILE A 193 18.31 -5.13 12.67
CA ILE A 193 17.08 -4.61 13.27
C ILE A 193 17.26 -3.12 13.51
N GLU A 194 16.25 -2.32 13.19
CA GLU A 194 16.25 -0.90 13.51
C GLU A 194 16.28 -0.69 15.03
N THR A 195 17.27 0.06 15.50
CA THR A 195 17.40 0.40 16.91
C THR A 195 16.37 1.45 17.31
N VAL A 196 15.55 1.13 18.31
CA VAL A 196 14.60 2.08 18.90
C VAL A 196 15.19 2.61 20.21
N LEU A 197 15.38 3.92 20.27
CA LEU A 197 15.92 4.59 21.46
C LEU A 197 14.84 4.69 22.55
N GLY A 198 15.27 4.91 23.81
CA GLY A 198 14.35 5.18 24.92
C GLY A 198 13.83 3.95 25.67
N GLY A 199 14.52 2.80 25.57
CA GLY A 199 14.19 1.61 26.36
C GLY A 199 12.97 0.84 25.85
N PHE A 200 12.69 0.93 24.55
CA PHE A 200 11.61 0.18 23.90
C PHE A 200 11.79 -1.34 24.07
N ASP A 201 10.74 -2.00 24.56
CA ASP A 201 10.66 -3.45 24.69
C ASP A 201 9.39 -3.97 23.98
N PRO A 202 9.51 -4.76 22.90
CA PRO A 202 8.38 -5.38 22.20
C PRO A 202 7.45 -6.19 23.10
N SER A 203 7.93 -6.71 24.24
CA SER A 203 7.14 -7.54 25.15
C SER A 203 6.12 -6.72 25.96
N SER A 204 6.35 -5.41 26.08
CA SER A 204 5.46 -4.46 26.78
C SER A 204 4.19 -4.12 25.99
N TYR A 205 4.10 -4.54 24.73
CA TYR A 205 2.99 -4.21 23.84
C TYR A 205 2.19 -5.45 23.43
N VAL A 206 0.92 -5.21 23.09
CA VAL A 206 0.00 -6.21 22.54
C VAL A 206 -0.35 -5.82 21.12
N THR A 207 -0.42 -6.83 20.27
CA THR A 207 -0.99 -6.74 18.93
C THR A 207 -2.13 -7.74 18.80
N GLU A 208 -3.29 -7.27 18.37
CA GLU A 208 -4.46 -8.11 18.14
C GLU A 208 -4.99 -7.96 16.72
N ARG A 209 -5.71 -8.99 16.29
CA ARG A 209 -6.47 -8.97 15.06
C ARG A 209 -7.94 -9.22 15.37
N LYS A 210 -8.81 -8.33 14.90
CA LYS A 210 -10.26 -8.43 15.07
C LYS A 210 -10.97 -8.26 13.73
N TRP A 211 -12.26 -8.50 13.71
CA TRP A 211 -13.10 -8.40 12.53
C TRP A 211 -14.39 -7.67 12.90
N ALA A 212 -14.65 -6.54 12.24
CA ALA A 212 -15.94 -5.87 12.30
C ALA A 212 -16.86 -6.44 11.22
N VAL A 213 -18.17 -6.41 11.46
CA VAL A 213 -19.16 -6.86 10.48
C VAL A 213 -19.77 -5.64 9.81
N ALA A 214 -19.51 -5.45 8.52
CA ALA A 214 -20.15 -4.41 7.73
C ALA A 214 -21.65 -4.69 7.57
N SER A 215 -22.42 -3.68 7.17
CA SER A 215 -23.88 -3.79 7.02
C SER A 215 -24.35 -4.84 6.01
N ASP A 216 -23.49 -5.24 5.07
CA ASP A 216 -23.74 -6.30 4.09
C ASP A 216 -23.22 -7.69 4.54
N GLY A 217 -22.80 -7.83 5.79
CA GLY A 217 -22.25 -9.06 6.38
C GLY A 217 -20.76 -9.29 6.12
N THR A 218 -20.10 -8.40 5.37
CA THR A 218 -18.66 -8.51 5.09
C THR A 218 -17.84 -8.38 6.38
N GLN A 219 -16.92 -9.32 6.62
CA GLN A 219 -15.97 -9.25 7.74
C GLN A 219 -14.80 -8.33 7.36
N VAL A 220 -14.67 -7.18 8.04
CA VAL A 220 -13.62 -6.19 7.81
C VAL A 220 -12.53 -6.35 8.88
N PRO A 221 -11.29 -6.70 8.50
CA PRO A 221 -10.23 -6.90 9.49
C PRO A 221 -9.76 -5.60 10.13
N ILE A 222 -9.35 -5.68 11.40
CA ILE A 222 -8.77 -4.60 12.19
C ILE A 222 -7.48 -5.10 12.85
N SER A 223 -6.38 -4.39 12.65
CA SER A 223 -5.14 -4.59 13.43
C SER A 223 -5.10 -3.60 14.58
N ILE A 224 -4.89 -4.08 15.80
CA ILE A 224 -4.93 -3.27 17.03
C ILE A 224 -3.57 -3.37 17.73
N PHE A 225 -3.09 -2.26 18.29
CA PHE A 225 -1.80 -2.16 18.98
C PHE A 225 -1.90 -1.23 20.18
N TYR A 226 -1.44 -1.70 21.35
CA TYR A 226 -1.43 -0.92 22.58
C TYR A 226 -0.39 -1.42 23.59
N LYS A 227 -0.15 -0.65 24.66
CA LYS A 227 0.76 -1.02 25.75
C LYS A 227 -0.02 -1.72 26.88
N LYS A 228 0.44 -2.92 27.27
CA LYS A 228 -0.27 -3.83 28.19
C LYS A 228 -0.72 -3.18 29.49
N ASP A 229 0.21 -2.50 30.15
CA ASP A 229 -0.01 -2.03 31.52
C ASP A 229 -0.69 -0.66 31.61
N LEU A 230 -0.98 -0.03 30.47
CA LEU A 230 -1.64 1.29 30.41
C LEU A 230 -3.10 1.22 29.98
N VAL A 231 -3.47 0.23 29.17
CA VAL A 231 -4.79 0.11 28.56
C VAL A 231 -5.65 -0.87 29.34
N LYS A 232 -6.90 -0.48 29.64
CA LYS A 232 -7.80 -1.25 30.50
C LYS A 232 -8.88 -2.01 29.74
N LEU A 233 -9.20 -1.59 28.52
CA LEU A 233 -10.30 -2.13 27.70
C LEU A 233 -11.66 -2.02 28.40
N ASP A 234 -11.89 -0.92 29.11
CA ASP A 234 -13.16 -0.59 29.79
C ASP A 234 -14.04 0.40 28.99
N GLY A 235 -13.58 0.77 27.79
CA GLY A 235 -14.22 1.74 26.90
C GLY A 235 -13.78 3.18 27.14
N LEU A 236 -12.88 3.46 28.10
CA LEU A 236 -12.42 4.83 28.39
C LEU A 236 -11.02 5.13 27.85
N ASP A 237 -10.35 4.14 27.27
CA ASP A 237 -9.02 4.30 26.69
C ASP A 237 -9.08 5.19 25.42
N PRO A 238 -8.16 6.17 25.28
CA PRO A 238 -8.06 6.97 24.07
C PRO A 238 -7.62 6.11 22.89
N MET A 239 -8.20 6.34 21.72
CA MET A 239 -7.91 5.54 20.53
C MET A 239 -7.63 6.42 19.31
N LEU A 240 -6.67 6.00 18.49
CA LEU A 240 -6.47 6.50 17.14
C LEU A 240 -6.72 5.38 16.10
N LEU A 241 -7.80 5.52 15.34
CA LEU A 241 -8.18 4.63 14.24
C LEU A 241 -7.73 5.22 12.89
N TYR A 242 -6.93 4.46 12.15
CA TYR A 242 -6.40 4.84 10.85
C TYR A 242 -7.08 4.09 9.70
N GLY A 243 -7.27 4.75 8.54
CA GLY A 243 -7.77 4.13 7.33
C GLY A 243 -7.31 4.81 6.03
N TYR A 244 -7.40 4.08 4.90
CA TYR A 244 -7.06 4.57 3.56
C TYR A 244 -8.06 4.11 2.49
N GLY A 245 -8.08 2.81 2.16
CA GLY A 245 -9.16 2.17 1.40
C GLY A 245 -9.32 2.61 -0.05
N SER A 246 -8.24 2.83 -0.81
CA SER A 246 -8.30 3.16 -2.24
C SER A 246 -7.11 2.59 -3.02
N TYR A 247 -7.24 2.50 -4.34
CA TYR A 247 -6.18 2.08 -5.28
C TYR A 247 -5.56 0.70 -5.03
N GLU A 248 -6.26 -0.21 -4.34
CA GLU A 248 -5.73 -1.53 -3.93
C GLU A 248 -4.51 -1.45 -2.98
N VAL A 249 -4.25 -0.28 -2.40
CA VAL A 249 -3.15 -0.11 -1.44
C VAL A 249 -3.48 -0.89 -0.17
N CYS A 250 -2.55 -1.73 0.26
CA CYS A 250 -2.64 -2.43 1.55
C CYS A 250 -2.01 -1.54 2.63
N ILE A 251 -2.70 -1.34 3.75
CA ILE A 251 -2.12 -0.67 4.93
C ILE A 251 -1.59 -1.72 5.87
N ASP A 252 -0.38 -2.20 5.58
CA ASP A 252 0.21 -3.26 6.40
C ASP A 252 0.58 -2.79 7.82
N PRO A 253 0.40 -3.67 8.83
CA PRO A 253 0.65 -3.37 10.24
C PRO A 253 2.15 -3.39 10.55
N SER A 254 2.91 -2.42 10.01
CA SER A 254 4.36 -2.26 10.21
C SER A 254 4.70 -1.32 11.36
N PHE A 255 5.94 -1.35 11.86
CA PHE A 255 6.41 -0.52 12.95
C PHE A 255 6.59 0.95 12.54
N LYS A 256 6.23 1.87 13.43
CA LYS A 256 6.59 3.30 13.30
C LYS A 256 6.88 3.87 14.68
N ALA A 257 8.12 4.32 14.89
CA ALA A 257 8.56 4.85 16.18
C ALA A 257 7.72 6.05 16.65
N SER A 258 7.24 6.91 15.74
CA SER A 258 6.42 8.06 16.11
C SER A 258 5.14 7.65 16.87
N ARG A 259 4.52 6.51 16.53
CA ARG A 259 3.30 6.01 17.20
C ARG A 259 3.51 5.74 18.69
N LEU A 260 4.73 5.42 19.14
CA LEU A 260 5.03 5.24 20.55
C LEU A 260 4.71 6.50 21.37
N SER A 261 4.79 7.69 20.76
CA SER A 261 4.40 8.95 21.39
C SER A 261 2.94 8.96 21.86
N LEU A 262 2.04 8.24 21.18
CA LEU A 262 0.67 8.08 21.65
C LEU A 262 0.52 6.84 22.53
N VAL A 263 1.03 5.69 22.07
CA VAL A 263 0.78 4.40 22.73
C VAL A 263 1.40 4.34 24.14
N ASP A 264 2.56 4.96 24.35
CA ASP A 264 3.16 5.08 25.69
C ASP A 264 2.42 6.06 26.61
N ARG A 265 1.38 6.76 26.11
CA ARG A 265 0.45 7.59 26.88
C ARG A 265 -0.93 6.93 27.06
N GLY A 266 -1.02 5.62 26.83
CA GLY A 266 -2.24 4.84 27.00
C GLY A 266 -3.17 4.84 25.80
N PHE A 267 -2.72 5.29 24.62
CA PHE A 267 -3.53 5.14 23.42
C PHE A 267 -3.55 3.72 22.91
N ILE A 268 -4.71 3.33 22.39
CA ILE A 268 -4.85 2.23 21.45
C ILE A 268 -4.69 2.78 20.03
N PHE A 269 -3.83 2.16 19.23
CA PHE A 269 -3.73 2.42 17.81
C PHE A 269 -4.41 1.29 17.03
N ALA A 270 -5.25 1.62 16.06
CA ALA A 270 -5.93 0.65 15.22
C ALA A 270 -5.83 1.01 13.74
N ILE A 271 -5.78 -0.01 12.88
CA ILE A 271 -5.87 0.11 11.41
C ILE A 271 -7.11 -0.64 10.97
N ALA A 272 -8.03 0.06 10.30
CA ALA A 272 -9.17 -0.58 9.63
C ALA A 272 -8.81 -0.93 8.18
N HIS A 273 -8.80 -2.22 7.86
CA HIS A 273 -8.44 -2.75 6.54
C HIS A 273 -9.66 -2.77 5.62
N ILE A 274 -10.23 -1.59 5.40
CA ILE A 274 -11.53 -1.36 4.71
C ILE A 274 -11.48 -1.66 3.20
N ARG A 275 -12.64 -1.97 2.59
CA ARG A 275 -12.73 -2.17 1.15
C ARG A 275 -12.26 -0.95 0.35
N GLY A 276 -11.73 -1.23 -0.84
CA GLY A 276 -10.94 -0.29 -1.65
C GLY A 276 -9.43 -0.44 -1.43
N GLY A 277 -9.00 -1.03 -0.31
CA GLY A 277 -7.65 -1.56 -0.13
C GLY A 277 -7.44 -2.91 -0.82
N GLY A 278 -6.23 -3.46 -0.71
CA GLY A 278 -5.83 -4.70 -1.36
C GLY A 278 -5.68 -5.92 -0.44
N GLU A 279 -6.03 -5.77 0.84
CA GLU A 279 -5.68 -6.71 1.91
C GLU A 279 -6.33 -8.08 1.71
N MET A 280 -7.62 -8.12 1.35
CA MET A 280 -8.34 -9.37 1.09
C MET A 280 -8.31 -9.77 -0.39
N GLY A 281 -7.25 -9.38 -1.11
CA GLY A 281 -7.14 -9.58 -2.56
C GLY A 281 -7.89 -8.52 -3.37
N ARG A 282 -7.85 -8.62 -4.69
CA ARG A 282 -8.39 -7.56 -5.54
C ARG A 282 -9.91 -7.38 -5.45
N GLN A 283 -10.68 -8.44 -5.20
CA GLN A 283 -12.12 -8.26 -5.01
C GLN A 283 -12.41 -7.32 -3.83
N TRP A 284 -11.52 -7.21 -2.84
CA TRP A 284 -11.61 -6.21 -1.78
C TRP A 284 -11.56 -4.78 -2.31
N TYR A 285 -10.67 -4.52 -3.26
CA TYR A 285 -10.52 -3.24 -3.93
C TYR A 285 -11.70 -2.94 -4.85
N GLU A 286 -12.06 -3.86 -5.74
CA GLU A 286 -13.17 -3.65 -6.69
C GLU A 286 -14.52 -3.45 -5.97
N ASN A 287 -14.68 -4.00 -4.76
CA ASN A 287 -15.85 -3.75 -3.91
C ASN A 287 -15.77 -2.47 -3.06
N GLY A 288 -14.75 -1.63 -3.22
CA GLY A 288 -14.66 -0.28 -2.63
C GLY A 288 -14.28 0.77 -3.67
N LYS A 289 -14.74 0.60 -4.91
CA LYS A 289 -14.34 1.37 -6.08
C LYS A 289 -15.56 1.75 -6.95
N LEU A 290 -15.49 2.82 -7.73
CA LEU A 290 -16.57 3.28 -8.62
C LEU A 290 -17.92 3.36 -7.88
N LEU A 291 -18.99 2.77 -8.43
CA LEU A 291 -20.34 2.73 -7.84
C LEU A 291 -20.47 1.86 -6.58
N LYS A 292 -19.35 1.33 -6.06
CA LYS A 292 -19.24 0.66 -4.77
C LYS A 292 -18.40 1.45 -3.76
N LYS A 293 -17.93 2.66 -4.10
CA LYS A 293 -16.99 3.41 -3.26
C LYS A 293 -17.50 3.68 -1.85
N LYS A 294 -18.82 3.77 -1.65
CA LYS A 294 -19.41 3.96 -0.32
C LYS A 294 -19.06 2.85 0.69
N ASN A 295 -18.75 1.65 0.21
CA ASN A 295 -18.31 0.55 1.06
C ASN A 295 -17.05 0.90 1.86
N THR A 296 -16.11 1.67 1.29
CA THR A 296 -14.95 2.19 2.02
C THR A 296 -15.37 2.95 3.28
N PHE A 297 -16.39 3.81 3.19
CA PHE A 297 -16.82 4.66 4.30
C PHE A 297 -17.64 3.88 5.32
N THR A 298 -18.56 3.03 4.86
CA THR A 298 -19.40 2.23 5.74
C THR A 298 -18.61 1.14 6.48
N ASP A 299 -17.58 0.57 5.86
CA ASP A 299 -16.66 -0.37 6.52
C ASP A 299 -15.88 0.32 7.64
N PHE A 300 -15.43 1.55 7.42
CA PHE A 300 -14.72 2.31 8.44
C PHE A 300 -15.62 2.67 9.63
N ILE A 301 -16.87 3.05 9.35
CA ILE A 301 -17.89 3.26 10.38
C ILE A 301 -18.16 1.97 11.16
N ALA A 302 -18.32 0.83 10.48
CA ALA A 302 -18.51 -0.46 11.13
C ALA A 302 -17.32 -0.84 12.03
N CYS A 303 -16.08 -0.53 11.61
CA CYS A 303 -14.90 -0.71 12.45
C CYS A 303 -14.94 0.18 13.70
N ALA A 304 -15.30 1.46 13.55
CA ALA A 304 -15.43 2.38 14.68
C ALA A 304 -16.50 1.89 15.68
N GLU A 305 -17.67 1.47 15.19
CA GLU A 305 -18.76 0.93 16.01
C GLU A 305 -18.34 -0.33 16.73
N TYR A 306 -17.71 -1.29 16.03
CA TYR A 306 -17.18 -2.51 16.64
C TYR A 306 -16.23 -2.20 17.81
N LEU A 307 -15.30 -1.25 17.62
CA LEU A 307 -14.31 -0.90 18.65
C LEU A 307 -14.96 -0.24 19.88
N ILE A 308 -16.02 0.55 19.68
CA ILE A 308 -16.79 1.16 20.77
C ILE A 308 -17.63 0.11 21.51
N GLU A 309 -18.34 -0.74 20.78
CA GLU A 309 -19.20 -1.79 21.33
C GLU A 309 -18.39 -2.81 22.16
N ASN A 310 -17.19 -3.16 21.70
CA ASN A 310 -16.29 -4.09 22.36
C ASN A 310 -15.36 -3.43 23.39
N LYS A 311 -15.68 -2.21 23.85
CA LYS A 311 -15.00 -1.52 24.96
C LYS A 311 -13.51 -1.24 24.74
N TYR A 312 -13.05 -1.14 23.50
CA TYR A 312 -11.72 -0.60 23.26
C TYR A 312 -11.68 0.92 23.49
N CYS A 313 -12.75 1.64 23.16
CA CYS A 313 -12.86 3.08 23.41
C CYS A 313 -14.33 3.51 23.50
N SER A 314 -14.56 4.81 23.63
CA SER A 314 -15.88 5.44 23.52
C SER A 314 -15.87 6.51 22.44
N LYS A 315 -17.06 7.01 22.06
CA LYS A 315 -17.20 8.11 21.09
C LYS A 315 -16.44 9.36 21.52
N GLU A 316 -16.35 9.60 22.83
CA GLU A 316 -15.65 10.72 23.47
C GLU A 316 -14.12 10.54 23.49
N LYS A 317 -13.62 9.38 23.06
CA LYS A 317 -12.19 9.00 23.08
C LYS A 317 -11.67 8.50 21.74
N LEU A 318 -12.56 8.30 20.77
CA LEU A 318 -12.19 7.82 19.44
C LEU A 318 -11.71 8.98 18.54
N CYS A 319 -10.45 8.89 18.14
CA CYS A 319 -9.82 9.77 17.16
C CYS A 319 -9.64 9.03 15.83
N ILE A 320 -9.83 9.72 14.71
CA ILE A 320 -9.66 9.13 13.37
C ILE A 320 -8.60 9.85 12.54
N ASN A 321 -7.87 9.11 11.72
CA ASN A 321 -6.84 9.67 10.84
C ASN A 321 -6.80 9.02 9.45
N GLY A 322 -6.62 9.85 8.44
CA GLY A 322 -6.42 9.44 7.06
C GLY A 322 -5.74 10.55 6.25
N ARG A 323 -5.02 10.16 5.19
CA ARG A 323 -4.27 11.08 4.32
C ARG A 323 -4.57 10.83 2.85
N SER A 324 -4.55 11.85 1.99
CA SER A 324 -4.78 11.73 0.53
C SER A 324 -6.18 11.17 0.26
N ALA A 325 -6.33 10.03 -0.41
CA ALA A 325 -7.60 9.30 -0.51
C ALA A 325 -8.11 8.79 0.84
N GLY A 326 -7.24 8.55 1.83
CA GLY A 326 -7.67 8.39 3.22
C GLY A 326 -8.26 9.67 3.81
N GLY A 327 -7.91 10.84 3.27
CA GLY A 327 -8.55 12.11 3.61
C GLY A 327 -9.96 12.25 3.03
N LEU A 328 -10.22 11.69 1.83
CA LEU A 328 -11.59 11.50 1.32
C LEU A 328 -12.41 10.66 2.29
N LEU A 329 -11.86 9.53 2.75
CA LEU A 329 -12.47 8.69 3.78
C LEU A 329 -12.87 9.51 5.01
N ILE A 330 -11.92 10.25 5.61
CA ILE A 330 -12.19 11.05 6.82
C ILE A 330 -13.27 12.11 6.54
N GLY A 331 -13.17 12.85 5.43
CA GLY A 331 -14.16 13.86 5.07
C GLY A 331 -15.57 13.29 4.88
N ALA A 332 -15.69 12.10 4.26
CA ALA A 332 -16.97 11.45 4.04
C ALA A 332 -17.60 10.97 5.36
N VAL A 333 -16.84 10.28 6.22
CA VAL A 333 -17.39 9.74 7.49
C VAL A 333 -17.72 10.86 8.49
N LEU A 334 -17.04 12.00 8.42
CA LEU A 334 -17.39 13.20 9.19
C LEU A 334 -18.77 13.76 8.81
N ASN A 335 -19.19 13.64 7.55
CA ASN A 335 -20.53 14.04 7.14
C ASN A 335 -21.60 12.99 7.50
N MET A 336 -21.23 11.70 7.43
CA MET A 336 -22.15 10.58 7.65
C MET A 336 -22.42 10.32 9.14
N ARG A 337 -21.39 10.25 9.97
CA ARG A 337 -21.43 9.85 11.39
C ARG A 337 -20.46 10.67 12.25
N PRO A 338 -20.56 12.01 12.27
CA PRO A 338 -19.70 12.84 13.11
C PRO A 338 -19.84 12.51 14.60
N ASP A 339 -20.98 11.95 15.02
CA ASP A 339 -21.26 11.56 16.40
C ASP A 339 -20.33 10.46 16.95
N LEU A 340 -19.68 9.69 16.09
CA LEU A 340 -18.82 8.59 16.51
C LEU A 340 -17.43 9.03 16.99
N PHE A 341 -17.02 10.25 16.67
CA PHE A 341 -15.63 10.67 16.77
C PHE A 341 -15.50 11.87 17.70
N LYS A 342 -14.43 11.90 18.49
CA LYS A 342 -14.04 13.07 19.27
C LYS A 342 -13.08 13.97 18.50
N VAL A 343 -12.16 13.37 17.73
CA VAL A 343 -11.13 14.08 16.97
C VAL A 343 -10.98 13.47 15.58
N ALA A 344 -10.76 14.30 14.56
CA ALA A 344 -10.45 13.84 13.21
C ALA A 344 -9.24 14.58 12.61
N VAL A 345 -8.36 13.83 11.96
CA VAL A 345 -7.19 14.37 11.26
C VAL A 345 -7.24 13.97 9.79
N ALA A 346 -7.50 14.95 8.93
CA ALA A 346 -7.55 14.80 7.48
C ALA A 346 -6.31 15.42 6.83
N GLY A 347 -5.36 14.59 6.40
CA GLY A 347 -4.10 15.06 5.82
C GLY A 347 -4.11 15.13 4.30
N VAL A 348 -3.71 16.26 3.70
CA VAL A 348 -3.79 16.54 2.24
C VAL A 348 -5.04 15.90 1.60
N PRO A 349 -6.24 16.19 2.12
CA PRO A 349 -7.39 15.32 1.88
C PRO A 349 -8.05 15.64 0.53
N PHE A 350 -8.32 14.61 -0.27
CA PHE A 350 -9.15 14.71 -1.49
C PHE A 350 -10.62 14.87 -1.09
N VAL A 351 -11.18 16.08 -1.19
CA VAL A 351 -12.46 16.43 -0.54
C VAL A 351 -13.43 17.18 -1.45
N ASP A 352 -12.96 17.70 -2.58
CA ASP A 352 -13.77 18.44 -3.55
C ASP A 352 -14.10 17.56 -4.77
N VAL A 353 -14.52 16.32 -4.49
CA VAL A 353 -14.56 15.19 -5.44
C VAL A 353 -15.26 15.55 -6.74
N VAL A 354 -16.47 16.13 -6.69
CA VAL A 354 -17.25 16.43 -7.90
C VAL A 354 -16.58 17.53 -8.72
N THR A 355 -16.13 18.60 -8.07
CA THR A 355 -15.52 19.74 -8.78
C THR A 355 -14.20 19.32 -9.43
N THR A 356 -13.33 18.64 -8.68
CA THR A 356 -12.04 18.18 -9.19
C THR A 356 -12.22 17.16 -10.32
N MET A 357 -13.10 16.18 -10.15
CA MET A 357 -13.25 15.09 -11.14
C MET A 357 -14.00 15.49 -12.42
N LEU A 358 -14.70 16.64 -12.42
CA LEU A 358 -15.28 17.23 -13.63
C LEU A 358 -14.25 17.93 -14.52
N ASP A 359 -13.11 18.37 -13.95
CA ASP A 359 -12.11 19.17 -14.66
C ASP A 359 -10.88 18.33 -15.08
N PRO A 360 -10.76 17.97 -16.36
CA PRO A 360 -9.63 17.18 -16.85
C PRO A 360 -8.30 17.95 -16.90
N SER A 361 -8.30 19.27 -16.67
CA SER A 361 -7.07 20.07 -16.62
C SER A 361 -6.31 19.93 -15.30
N ILE A 362 -6.99 19.48 -14.24
CA ILE A 362 -6.37 19.21 -12.95
C ILE A 362 -5.56 17.90 -13.06
N PRO A 363 -4.30 17.87 -12.57
CA PRO A 363 -3.49 16.66 -12.57
C PRO A 363 -4.22 15.45 -11.98
N LEU A 364 -3.96 14.27 -12.54
CA LEU A 364 -4.53 12.96 -12.16
C LEU A 364 -6.02 12.74 -12.48
N THR A 365 -6.85 13.78 -12.64
CA THR A 365 -8.31 13.62 -12.85
C THR A 365 -8.67 12.57 -13.90
N THR A 366 -8.06 12.65 -15.08
CA THR A 366 -8.41 11.74 -16.19
C THR A 366 -8.03 10.29 -15.91
N SER A 367 -6.92 10.05 -15.21
CA SER A 367 -6.54 8.70 -14.76
C SER A 367 -7.42 8.22 -13.60
N GLU A 368 -7.86 9.14 -12.73
CA GLU A 368 -8.68 8.81 -11.56
C GLU A 368 -10.16 8.55 -11.88
N TRP A 369 -10.62 8.85 -13.09
CA TRP A 369 -11.91 8.33 -13.57
C TRP A 369 -11.97 6.81 -13.54
N GLU A 370 -10.84 6.12 -13.72
CA GLU A 370 -10.78 4.66 -13.56
C GLU A 370 -10.90 4.23 -12.11
N GLU A 371 -10.73 5.11 -11.12
CA GLU A 371 -10.85 4.85 -9.67
C GLU A 371 -12.24 5.22 -9.12
N TRP A 372 -12.66 6.47 -9.33
CA TRP A 372 -13.87 7.04 -8.72
C TRP A 372 -15.09 6.99 -9.65
N GLY A 373 -14.84 7.02 -10.96
CA GLY A 373 -15.85 7.25 -11.99
C GLY A 373 -15.68 8.61 -12.67
N ASP A 374 -16.33 8.76 -13.82
CA ASP A 374 -16.31 9.99 -14.60
C ASP A 374 -17.61 10.77 -14.37
N PRO A 375 -17.61 11.84 -13.55
CA PRO A 375 -18.83 12.58 -13.20
C PRO A 375 -19.39 13.42 -14.35
N ARG A 376 -18.79 13.39 -15.55
CA ARG A 376 -19.44 13.92 -16.76
C ARG A 376 -20.56 13.00 -17.26
N LYS A 377 -20.60 11.76 -16.75
CA LYS A 377 -21.73 10.83 -16.90
C LYS A 377 -22.63 10.94 -15.69
N GLU A 378 -23.93 11.01 -15.94
CA GLU A 378 -24.95 11.26 -14.93
C GLU A 378 -24.91 10.27 -13.74
N GLU A 379 -24.74 8.97 -14.03
CA GLU A 379 -24.68 7.92 -13.01
C GLU A 379 -23.56 8.16 -11.98
N PHE A 380 -22.38 8.55 -12.45
CA PHE A 380 -21.22 8.81 -11.60
C PHE A 380 -21.34 10.17 -10.94
N TYR A 381 -21.90 11.18 -11.61
CA TYR A 381 -22.14 12.50 -11.03
C TYR A 381 -22.93 12.38 -9.73
N PHE A 382 -24.12 11.77 -9.78
CA PHE A 382 -24.98 11.66 -8.61
C PHE A 382 -24.40 10.72 -7.55
N TYR A 383 -23.76 9.62 -7.95
CA TYR A 383 -23.12 8.72 -7.01
C TYR A 383 -21.97 9.41 -6.26
N MET A 384 -21.05 10.06 -6.97
CA MET A 384 -19.91 10.79 -6.40
C MET A 384 -20.37 11.96 -5.52
N LYS A 385 -21.34 12.74 -6.00
CA LYS A 385 -21.94 13.85 -5.23
C LYS A 385 -22.55 13.38 -3.92
N SER A 386 -23.08 12.15 -3.86
CA SER A 386 -23.69 11.61 -2.64
C SER A 386 -22.69 11.21 -1.54
N TYR A 387 -21.38 11.26 -1.79
CA TYR A 387 -20.34 11.08 -0.77
C TYR A 387 -19.26 12.16 -0.74
N SER A 388 -19.18 13.02 -1.77
CA SER A 388 -18.20 14.09 -1.87
C SER A 388 -18.19 14.97 -0.61
N PRO A 389 -17.06 15.08 0.14
CA PRO A 389 -17.06 15.73 1.43
C PRO A 389 -17.50 17.20 1.39
N VAL A 390 -16.97 18.01 0.47
CA VAL A 390 -17.37 19.43 0.33
C VAL A 390 -18.86 19.54 0.01
N ASP A 391 -19.42 18.68 -0.83
CA ASP A 391 -20.83 18.76 -1.24
C ASP A 391 -21.82 18.34 -0.15
N ASN A 392 -21.37 17.56 0.85
CA ASN A 392 -22.23 16.99 1.89
C ASN A 392 -22.06 17.62 3.28
N ILE A 393 -21.27 18.69 3.41
CA ILE A 393 -21.27 19.49 4.65
C ILE A 393 -22.65 20.11 4.85
N LYS A 394 -23.19 19.97 6.07
CA LYS A 394 -24.50 20.46 6.48
C LYS A 394 -24.44 21.06 7.89
N ALA A 395 -25.50 21.75 8.30
CA ALA A 395 -25.61 22.28 9.66
C ALA A 395 -25.75 21.15 10.68
N GLN A 396 -24.67 20.83 11.38
CA GLN A 396 -24.58 19.82 12.43
C GLN A 396 -23.32 20.01 13.27
N HIS A 397 -23.22 19.26 14.37
CA HIS A 397 -22.00 19.17 15.16
C HIS A 397 -20.96 18.30 14.46
N TYR A 398 -19.72 18.79 14.40
CA TYR A 398 -18.53 18.08 13.95
C TYR A 398 -17.53 17.94 15.11
N PRO A 399 -16.64 16.93 15.12
CA PRO A 399 -15.59 16.79 16.13
C PRO A 399 -14.53 17.89 16.04
N ASP A 400 -13.54 17.85 16.94
CA ASP A 400 -12.30 18.60 16.76
C ASP A 400 -11.59 18.12 15.49
N ILE A 401 -11.29 19.01 14.54
CA ILE A 401 -10.74 18.65 13.22
C ILE A 401 -9.42 19.38 12.96
N LEU A 402 -8.40 18.60 12.58
CA LEU A 402 -7.18 19.10 11.98
C LEU A 402 -7.15 18.73 10.48
N VAL A 403 -7.12 19.76 9.63
CA VAL A 403 -6.88 19.62 8.20
C VAL A 403 -5.47 20.10 7.87
N THR A 404 -4.67 19.26 7.23
CA THR A 404 -3.34 19.66 6.73
C THR A 404 -3.30 19.68 5.21
N ALA A 405 -2.49 20.56 4.62
CA ALA A 405 -2.28 20.66 3.18
C ALA A 405 -0.84 21.09 2.86
N GLY A 406 -0.41 20.88 1.62
CA GLY A 406 0.79 21.50 1.05
C GLY A 406 0.39 22.43 -0.10
N LEU A 407 0.93 23.64 -0.15
CA LEU A 407 0.59 24.60 -1.20
C LEU A 407 0.96 24.08 -2.60
N ASN A 408 2.08 23.38 -2.70
CA ASN A 408 2.63 22.87 -3.96
C ASN A 408 2.32 21.37 -4.14
N ASP A 409 1.22 20.88 -3.56
CA ASP A 409 0.81 19.48 -3.69
C ASP A 409 0.33 19.19 -5.13
N PRO A 410 1.04 18.32 -5.90
CA PRO A 410 0.69 18.03 -7.28
C PRO A 410 -0.39 16.94 -7.42
N ARG A 411 -0.83 16.33 -6.31
CA ARG A 411 -1.80 15.22 -6.32
C ARG A 411 -3.17 15.64 -5.80
N VAL A 412 -3.20 16.45 -4.74
CA VAL A 412 -4.43 17.03 -4.18
C VAL A 412 -4.21 18.52 -4.07
N LEU A 413 -4.93 19.31 -4.87
CA LEU A 413 -4.74 20.75 -4.88
C LEU A 413 -5.09 21.34 -3.52
N TYR A 414 -4.26 22.28 -3.02
CA TYR A 414 -4.48 22.93 -1.71
C TYR A 414 -5.85 23.63 -1.58
N SER A 415 -6.45 23.99 -2.72
CA SER A 415 -7.78 24.59 -2.80
C SER A 415 -8.88 23.66 -2.28
N GLU A 416 -8.72 22.34 -2.41
CA GLU A 416 -9.70 21.38 -1.92
C GLU A 416 -9.85 21.43 -0.38
N PRO A 417 -8.80 21.20 0.44
CA PRO A 417 -8.91 21.35 1.88
C PRO A 417 -9.24 22.78 2.31
N ALA A 418 -8.81 23.80 1.58
CA ALA A 418 -9.16 25.19 1.88
C ALA A 418 -10.68 25.43 1.76
N LYS A 419 -11.31 24.95 0.65
CA LYS A 419 -12.77 25.00 0.45
C LYS A 419 -13.51 24.19 1.52
N PHE A 420 -13.02 22.99 1.84
CA PHE A 420 -13.61 22.14 2.87
C PHE A 420 -13.63 22.80 4.24
N VAL A 421 -12.52 23.39 4.68
CA VAL A 421 -12.44 24.11 5.95
C VAL A 421 -13.33 25.35 5.94
N ALA A 422 -13.33 26.13 4.86
CA ALA A 422 -14.16 27.33 4.76
C ALA A 422 -15.66 26.99 4.93
N LYS A 423 -16.14 25.97 4.22
CA LYS A 423 -17.53 25.52 4.30
C LYS A 423 -17.89 24.88 5.64
N LEU A 424 -16.97 24.15 6.28
CA LEU A 424 -17.17 23.66 7.66
C LEU A 424 -17.32 24.81 8.65
N ARG A 425 -16.50 25.86 8.56
CA ARG A 425 -16.60 27.04 9.44
C ARG A 425 -17.92 27.79 9.26
N GLU A 426 -18.45 27.81 8.05
CA GLU A 426 -19.72 28.45 7.74
C GLU A 426 -20.92 27.68 8.31
N LEU A 427 -20.89 26.35 8.25
CA LEU A 427 -22.08 25.52 8.49
C LEU A 427 -22.09 24.76 9.82
N LYS A 428 -20.94 24.44 10.43
CA LYS A 428 -20.92 23.66 11.68
C LYS A 428 -21.64 24.41 12.81
N THR A 429 -22.29 23.67 13.71
CA THR A 429 -23.08 24.23 14.82
C THR A 429 -22.49 23.99 16.21
N ASP A 430 -21.31 23.38 16.28
CA ASP A 430 -20.50 23.22 17.50
C ASP A 430 -19.48 24.35 17.68
N ASP A 431 -18.85 24.39 18.87
CA ASP A 431 -17.70 25.24 19.19
C ASP A 431 -16.37 24.45 19.20
N ASN A 432 -16.32 23.26 18.60
CA ASN A 432 -15.10 22.44 18.56
C ASN A 432 -14.04 23.09 17.65
N ILE A 433 -12.78 22.71 17.90
CA ILE A 433 -11.61 23.29 17.24
C ILE A 433 -11.56 22.81 15.78
N LEU A 434 -11.47 23.75 14.83
CA LEU A 434 -11.23 23.47 13.42
C LEU A 434 -9.98 24.19 12.93
N LEU A 435 -8.87 23.44 12.84
CA LEU A 435 -7.57 23.95 12.46
C LEU A 435 -7.22 23.59 11.01
N PHE A 436 -6.73 24.57 10.26
CA PHE A 436 -6.18 24.37 8.92
C PHE A 436 -4.70 24.75 8.92
N LYS A 437 -3.84 23.78 8.62
CA LYS A 437 -2.39 23.97 8.52
C LYS A 437 -1.93 23.67 7.10
N CYS A 438 -1.74 24.74 6.31
CA CYS A 438 -1.18 24.65 4.96
C CYS A 438 0.32 24.96 4.99
N GLU A 439 1.15 23.99 4.59
CA GLU A 439 2.59 24.16 4.43
C GLU A 439 2.89 24.85 3.09
N LEU A 440 3.34 26.11 3.15
CA LEU A 440 3.55 26.94 1.96
C LEU A 440 4.75 26.49 1.10
N GLY A 441 5.71 25.79 1.70
CA GLY A 441 6.92 25.31 1.02
C GLY A 441 6.88 23.82 0.64
N ALA A 442 5.76 23.12 0.85
CA ALA A 442 5.69 21.67 0.73
C ALA A 442 4.62 21.19 -0.26
N GLY A 443 4.73 19.91 -0.66
CA GLY A 443 3.77 19.24 -1.54
C GLY A 443 3.08 18.06 -0.86
N HIS A 444 2.79 16.99 -1.62
CA HIS A 444 1.95 15.88 -1.17
C HIS A 444 2.46 15.08 0.02
N PHE A 445 3.76 15.05 0.24
CA PHE A 445 4.38 14.34 1.36
C PHE A 445 4.85 15.27 2.47
N SER A 446 4.38 16.51 2.41
CA SER A 446 4.87 17.60 3.24
C SER A 446 6.38 17.82 3.04
N LYS A 447 7.09 18.39 4.02
CA LYS A 447 8.53 18.66 3.91
C LYS A 447 9.30 17.33 3.87
N SER A 448 10.27 17.21 2.98
CA SER A 448 10.97 15.95 2.69
C SER A 448 12.04 15.56 3.71
N GLY A 449 12.42 16.48 4.61
CA GLY A 449 13.45 16.21 5.60
C GLY A 449 12.95 15.36 6.77
N ARG A 450 13.85 14.55 7.33
CA ARG A 450 13.50 13.59 8.40
C ARG A 450 12.98 14.27 9.66
N PHE A 451 13.48 15.46 9.98
CA PHE A 451 13.13 16.18 11.21
C PHE A 451 11.78 16.86 11.08
N GLU A 452 11.51 17.42 9.91
CA GLU A 452 10.24 18.05 9.57
C GLU A 452 9.10 17.01 9.62
N LYS A 453 9.37 15.78 9.20
CA LYS A 453 8.39 14.70 9.34
C LYS A 453 8.08 14.37 10.81
N LEU A 454 9.08 14.42 11.68
CA LEU A 454 8.88 14.23 13.13
C LEU A 454 8.12 15.41 13.74
N GLU A 455 8.40 16.65 13.32
CA GLU A 455 7.64 17.84 13.75
C GLU A 455 6.17 17.76 13.34
N GLU A 456 5.88 17.24 12.15
CA GLU A 456 4.50 17.03 11.70
C GLU A 456 3.75 15.98 12.51
N ASP A 457 4.38 14.82 12.73
CA ASP A 457 3.81 13.77 13.56
C ASP A 457 3.58 14.30 14.99
N ALA A 458 4.55 15.04 15.54
CA ALA A 458 4.43 15.68 16.85
C ALA A 458 3.29 16.71 16.90
N PHE A 459 3.13 17.54 15.86
CA PHE A 459 2.03 18.51 15.78
C PHE A 459 0.66 17.81 15.73
N THR A 460 0.53 16.78 14.91
CA THR A 460 -0.71 15.98 14.81
C THR A 460 -1.04 15.33 16.17
N TYR A 461 -0.06 14.74 16.84
CA TYR A 461 -0.29 14.12 18.15
C TYR A 461 -0.54 15.13 19.25
N ALA A 462 0.12 16.30 19.23
CA ALA A 462 -0.18 17.39 20.15
C ALA A 462 -1.62 17.88 19.97
N PHE A 463 -2.10 18.03 18.74
CA PHE A 463 -3.50 18.39 18.48
C PHE A 463 -4.48 17.36 19.07
N ILE A 464 -4.24 16.06 18.83
CA ILE A 464 -5.06 14.97 19.37
C ILE A 464 -5.05 14.99 20.91
N LEU A 465 -3.86 15.07 21.51
CA LEU A 465 -3.71 15.11 22.97
C LEU A 465 -4.40 16.35 23.56
N ASN A 466 -4.28 17.52 22.90
CA ASN A 466 -4.96 18.74 23.34
C ASN A 466 -6.48 18.57 23.32
N ALA A 467 -7.04 18.06 22.23
CA ALA A 467 -8.49 17.87 22.07
C ALA A 467 -9.07 16.84 23.06
N LEU A 468 -8.25 15.90 23.55
CA LEU A 468 -8.60 14.97 24.62
C LEU A 468 -8.27 15.47 26.03
N ASN A 469 -7.76 16.70 26.18
CA ASN A 469 -7.28 17.28 27.44
C ASN A 469 -6.20 16.43 28.13
N MET A 470 -5.28 15.87 27.34
CA MET A 470 -4.20 14.99 27.79
C MET A 470 -2.81 15.65 27.75
N ILE A 471 -2.72 16.95 27.43
CA ILE A 471 -1.47 17.69 27.58
C ILE A 471 -1.31 18.04 29.06
N PRO A 472 -0.20 17.64 29.73
CA PRO A 472 0.05 18.04 31.11
C PRO A 472 0.08 19.55 31.21
N LEU A 473 -0.54 20.11 32.25
CA LEU A 473 -0.35 21.52 32.58
C LEU A 473 1.15 21.72 32.79
N ILE A 474 1.76 22.61 32.01
CA ILE A 474 3.13 23.06 32.29
C ILE A 474 3.04 23.84 33.60
N THR A 475 3.38 23.19 34.71
CA THR A 475 3.69 23.91 35.94
C THR A 475 4.96 24.71 35.69
N SER A 476 4.77 25.99 35.39
CA SER A 476 5.81 27.02 35.27
C SER A 476 6.54 27.23 36.58
#